data_AF-A0A6N0P099-F1
#
_entry.id   AF-A0A6N0P099-F1
#
_cell.length_a   1.000
_cell.length_b   1.000
_cell.length_c   1.000
_cell.angle_alpha   90.00
_cell.angle_beta   90.00
_cell.angle_gamma   90.00
#
_symmetry.space_group_name_H-M   'P 1'
#
loop_
_entity.id
_entity.type
_entity.pdbx_description
1 polymer ?
#
loop_
_entity_poly.entity_id
_entity_poly.type
_entity_poly.pdbx_seq_one_letter_code
_entity_poly.pdbx_strand_id
1 'polypeptide(L)' 'MKINIRMEKGNPGERCEYCGVDMAPDSAYVREIHGEKHYFCCSHCADKYEARLK' A
#
# COMPACT_ATOMS: atom_id res chain seq x y z
N MET A 1 31.30 1.21 -20.24
CA MET A 1 30.16 1.06 -21.18
C MET A 1 28.88 0.86 -20.36
N LYS A 2 27.82 1.61 -20.72
CA LYS A 2 26.36 1.43 -20.51
C LYS A 2 25.82 0.70 -19.24
N ILE A 3 25.45 1.53 -18.27
CA ILE A 3 24.19 1.60 -17.47
C ILE A 3 23.20 0.42 -17.59
N ASN A 4 22.78 -0.15 -16.44
CA ASN A 4 21.47 -0.79 -16.29
C ASN A 4 20.86 -0.52 -14.91
N ILE A 5 20.18 0.61 -14.80
CA ILE A 5 19.27 0.94 -13.69
C ILE A 5 18.01 0.09 -13.91
N ARG A 6 17.87 -1.04 -13.21
CA ARG A 6 16.58 -1.70 -13.06
C ARG A 6 15.95 -1.14 -11.79
N MET A 7 15.30 0.01 -11.92
CA MET A 7 14.32 0.46 -10.94
C MET A 7 13.14 -0.51 -11.04
N GLU A 8 13.13 -1.49 -10.14
CA GLU A 8 11.98 -2.35 -9.88
C GLU A 8 10.86 -1.45 -9.38
N LYS A 9 10.03 -0.96 -10.31
CA LYS A 9 8.75 -0.35 -9.99
C LYS A 9 7.90 -1.43 -9.32
N GLY A 10 7.95 -1.52 -8.00
CA GLY A 10 6.88 -2.15 -7.23
C GLY A 10 5.60 -1.41 -7.58
N ASN A 11 4.61 -2.13 -8.09
CA ASN A 11 3.34 -1.54 -8.48
C ASN A 11 2.62 -1.04 -7.22
N PRO A 12 2.12 0.21 -7.22
CA PRO A 12 1.35 0.73 -6.10
C PRO A 12 0.10 -0.16 -5.89
N GLY A 13 -0.08 -0.65 -4.66
CA GLY A 13 -1.15 -1.59 -4.30
C GLY A 13 -0.72 -3.06 -4.20
N GLU A 14 0.52 -3.41 -4.54
CA GLU A 14 1.02 -4.78 -4.35
C GLU A 14 1.39 -5.11 -2.90
N ARG A 15 1.42 -4.11 -2.03
CA ARG A 15 1.87 -4.28 -0.65
C ARG A 15 1.03 -3.43 0.29
N CYS A 16 0.55 -4.05 1.35
CA CYS A 16 -0.17 -3.39 2.43
C CYS A 16 0.71 -2.33 3.12
N GLU A 17 0.26 -1.07 3.18
CA GLU A 17 1.03 0.02 3.79
C GLU A 17 1.18 -0.13 5.32
N TYR A 18 0.20 -0.77 5.97
CA TYR A 18 0.24 -1.01 7.42
C TYR A 18 1.09 -2.22 7.81
N CYS A 19 0.88 -3.33 7.09
CA CYS A 19 1.37 -4.65 7.47
C CYS A 19 2.54 -5.16 6.62
N GLY A 20 2.80 -4.53 5.47
CA GLY A 20 3.88 -4.90 4.58
C GLY A 20 3.70 -6.25 3.86
N VAL A 21 2.51 -6.84 3.95
CA VAL A 21 2.17 -8.09 3.24
C VAL A 21 1.98 -7.80 1.76
N ASP A 22 2.56 -8.66 0.92
CA ASP A 22 2.35 -8.67 -0.51
C ASP A 22 0.91 -9.17 -0.81
N MET A 23 0.16 -8.35 -1.54
CA MET A 23 -1.24 -8.57 -1.88
C MET A 23 -1.49 -8.19 -3.33
N ALA A 24 -2.53 -8.76 -3.95
CA ALA A 24 -2.88 -8.34 -5.31
C ALA A 24 -3.44 -6.90 -5.26
N PRO A 25 -2.96 -5.97 -6.12
CA PRO A 25 -3.47 -4.61 -6.18
C PRO A 25 -4.95 -4.55 -6.55
N ASP A 26 -5.45 -5.57 -7.25
CA ASP A 26 -6.86 -5.70 -7.63
C ASP A 26 -7.78 -6.00 -6.43
N SER A 27 -7.23 -6.62 -5.37
CA SER A 27 -7.96 -6.94 -4.12
C SER A 27 -7.54 -6.04 -2.96
N ALA A 28 -6.80 -4.97 -3.24
CA ALA A 28 -6.38 -4.01 -2.23
C ALA A 28 -7.60 -3.29 -1.65
N TYR A 29 -7.71 -3.29 -0.33
CA TYR A 29 -8.68 -2.50 0.40
C TYR A 29 -8.24 -1.03 0.40
N VAL A 30 -8.89 -0.20 -0.39
CA VAL A 30 -8.60 1.23 -0.49
C VAL A 30 -9.43 1.99 0.52
N ARG A 31 -8.79 2.84 1.34
CA ARG A 31 -9.46 3.75 2.26
C ARG A 31 -8.87 5.14 2.18
N GLU A 32 -9.74 6.14 2.21
CA GLU A 32 -9.34 7.55 2.20
C GLU A 32 -9.15 8.03 3.64
N ILE A 33 -7.93 8.40 3.99
CA ILE A 33 -7.55 8.86 5.33
C ILE A 33 -6.86 10.20 5.14
N HIS A 34 -7.35 11.26 5.80
CA HIS A 34 -6.80 12.62 5.67
C HIS A 34 -6.77 13.18 4.22
N GLY A 35 -7.61 12.65 3.33
CA GLY A 35 -7.64 13.04 1.91
C GLY A 35 -6.62 12.29 1.03
N GLU A 36 -5.88 11.34 1.60
CA GLU A 36 -4.97 10.46 0.88
C GLU A 36 -5.57 9.05 0.78
N LYS A 37 -5.46 8.42 -0.40
CA LYS A 37 -5.92 7.05 -0.62
C LYS A 37 -4.82 6.08 -0.21
N HIS A 38 -5.10 5.28 0.81
CA HIS A 38 -4.20 4.26 1.30
C HIS A 38 -4.69 2.85 0.95
N TYR A 39 -3.75 1.96 0.69
CA TYR A 39 -3.97 0.59 0.24
C TYR A 39 -3.62 -0.41 1.34
N PHE A 40 -4.60 -1.22 1.73
CA PHE A 40 -4.49 -2.20 2.80
C PHE A 40 -4.89 -3.59 2.33
N CYS A 41 -4.40 -4.64 3.00
CA CYS A 41 -4.83 -6.00 2.66
C CYS A 41 -6.23 -6.33 3.21
N CYS A 42 -6.72 -5.56 4.18
CA CYS A 42 -8.01 -5.75 4.81
C CYS A 42 -8.48 -4.48 5.52
N SER A 43 -9.78 -4.42 5.84
CA SER A 43 -10.38 -3.34 6.64
C SER A 43 -9.70 -3.17 8.00
N HIS A 44 -9.31 -4.27 8.65
CA HIS A 44 -8.70 -4.23 9.98
C HIS A 44 -7.35 -3.51 9.99
N CYS A 45 -6.56 -3.62 8.91
CA CYS A 45 -5.32 -2.86 8.74
C CYS A 45 -5.61 -1.37 8.52
N ALA A 46 -6.64 -1.06 7.73
CA ALA A 46 -7.06 0.32 7.48
C ALA A 46 -7.52 1.01 8.77
N ASP A 47 -8.38 0.35 9.58
CA ASP A 47 -8.86 0.90 10.85
C ASP A 47 -7.72 1.12 11.85
N LYS A 48 -6.75 0.19 11.93
CA LYS A 48 -5.56 0.38 12.79
C LYS A 48 -4.63 1.48 12.31
N TYR A 49 -4.50 1.67 11.00
CA TYR A 49 -3.71 2.74 10.42
C TYR A 49 -4.37 4.10 10.64
N GLU A 50 -5.68 4.21 10.39
CA GLU A 50 -6.49 5.41 10.67
C GLU A 50 -6.45 5.77 12.16
N ALA A 51 -6.60 4.78 13.06
CA ALA A 51 -6.51 4.98 14.50
C ALA A 51 -5.12 5.45 14.98
N ARG A 52 -4.05 5.20 14.20
CA ARG A 52 -2.70 5.70 14.49
C ARG A 52 -2.43 7.11 13.95
N LEU A 53 -3.19 7.56 12.95
CA LEU A 53 -3.07 8.88 12.34
C LEU A 53 -3.90 9.95 13.06
N LYS A 54 -4.81 9.51 13.94
CA LYS A 54 -5.65 10.34 14.80
C LYS A 54 -4.86 10.94 15.97
#